data_AF-A0AAD9TLL3-F1
#
_entry.id   AF-A0AAD9TLL3-F1
#
_cell.length_a   1.000
_cell.length_b   1.000
_cell.length_c   1.000
_cell.angle_alpha   90.00
_cell.angle_beta   90.00
_cell.angle_gamma   90.00
#
_symmetry.space_group_name_H-M   'P 1'
#
loop_
_entity.id
_entity.type
_entity.pdbx_description
1 polymer ?
#
loop_
_entity_poly.entity_id
_entity_poly.type
_entity_poly.pdbx_seq_one_letter_code
_entity_poly.pdbx_strand_id
1 'polypeptide(L)'
;MEACRFVKAHGMQGFECATIDGRMNKLFNEIMYNQTAFVMIKILEIYKGFEGLNQVVDIGGGLGSNLSFIVSKYPHIKAIYFDFPNVIQDAPSCPGVENVGGDMFVEIPTGQAIFMKNLHSEGSRVGVPSPAFPGAKERTKEEFRALAAAAGFSSLKIVCRVYCYWVFELHK
;
A
#
# COMPACT_ATOMS: atom_id res chain seq x y z
N MET A 1 -21.86 0.17 -2.49
CA MET A 1 -22.84 1.03 -3.21
C MET A 1 -23.12 2.33 -2.46
N GLU A 2 -23.16 2.32 -1.12
CA GLU A 2 -23.42 3.53 -0.30
C GLU A 2 -22.28 4.56 -0.31
N ALA A 3 -21.02 4.14 -0.20
CA ALA A 3 -19.86 5.06 -0.23
C ALA A 3 -19.82 5.94 -1.50
N CYS A 4 -20.22 5.38 -2.64
CA CYS A 4 -20.30 6.10 -3.93
C CYS A 4 -21.43 7.14 -3.97
N ARG A 5 -22.57 6.87 -3.30
CA ARG A 5 -23.65 7.85 -3.15
C ARG A 5 -23.24 8.98 -2.19
N PHE A 6 -22.54 8.65 -1.12
CA PHE A 6 -22.07 9.60 -0.12
C PHE A 6 -21.06 10.59 -0.72
N VAL A 7 -20.04 10.09 -1.44
CA VAL A 7 -19.04 10.88 -2.19
C VAL A 7 -19.71 11.86 -3.14
N LYS A 8 -20.67 11.40 -3.95
CA LYS A 8 -21.43 12.26 -4.87
C LYS A 8 -22.30 13.31 -4.17
N ALA A 9 -22.91 12.96 -3.04
CA ALA A 9 -23.81 13.85 -2.31
C ALA A 9 -23.07 14.98 -1.57
N HIS A 10 -21.82 14.75 -1.17
CA HIS A 10 -21.05 15.70 -0.35
C HIS A 10 -19.87 16.34 -1.10
N GLY A 11 -19.58 15.92 -2.34
CA GLY A 11 -18.49 16.47 -3.14
C GLY A 11 -17.09 16.11 -2.63
N MET A 12 -16.98 15.01 -1.87
CA MET A 12 -15.77 14.62 -1.14
C MET A 12 -15.03 13.49 -1.84
N GLN A 13 -13.70 13.45 -1.76
CA GLN A 13 -12.89 12.35 -2.29
C GLN A 13 -13.06 11.08 -1.44
N GLY A 14 -12.80 9.89 -2.01
CA GLY A 14 -13.01 8.60 -1.34
C GLY A 14 -12.22 8.44 -0.03
N PHE A 15 -11.03 9.05 0.07
CA PHE A 15 -10.26 9.12 1.32
C PHE A 15 -10.94 9.99 2.38
N GLU A 16 -11.60 11.07 1.96
CA GLU A 16 -12.34 11.97 2.85
C GLU A 16 -13.64 11.32 3.33
N CYS A 17 -14.27 10.44 2.55
CA CYS A 17 -15.47 9.72 2.96
C CYS A 17 -15.25 8.79 4.18
N ALA A 18 -14.04 8.21 4.31
CA ALA A 18 -13.69 7.38 5.46
C ALA A 18 -13.59 8.21 6.76
N THR A 19 -13.49 9.54 6.71
CA THR A 19 -13.27 10.40 7.88
C THR A 19 -14.56 10.95 8.51
N ILE A 20 -15.72 10.71 7.92
CA ILE A 20 -16.97 11.43 8.28
C ILE A 20 -17.83 10.69 9.30
N ASP A 21 -17.71 9.36 9.38
CA ASP A 21 -18.32 8.56 10.44
C ASP A 21 -17.23 7.69 11.08
N GLY A 22 -16.89 8.00 12.33
CA GLY A 22 -15.87 7.25 13.09
C GLY A 22 -16.18 5.76 13.20
N ARG A 23 -17.45 5.34 13.14
CA ARG A 23 -17.84 3.93 13.08
C ARG A 23 -17.48 3.31 11.73
N MET A 24 -17.73 4.00 10.63
CA MET A 24 -17.37 3.52 9.28
C MET A 24 -15.86 3.51 9.08
N ASN A 25 -15.13 4.51 9.61
CA ASN A 25 -13.67 4.54 9.60
C ASN A 25 -13.08 3.30 10.26
N LYS A 26 -13.56 3.00 11.48
CA LYS A 26 -13.10 1.84 12.25
C LYS A 26 -13.37 0.53 11.53
N LEU A 27 -14.59 0.35 11.02
CA LEU A 27 -14.95 -0.87 10.28
C LEU A 27 -14.15 -1.02 8.99
N PHE A 28 -13.93 0.07 8.26
CA PHE A 28 -13.10 0.08 7.05
C PHE A 28 -11.67 -0.36 7.39
N ASN A 29 -11.04 0.27 8.38
CA ASN A 29 -9.68 -0.07 8.81
C ASN A 29 -9.55 -1.53 9.28
N GLU A 30 -10.56 -2.05 9.99
CA GLU A 30 -10.58 -3.45 10.44
C GLU A 30 -10.66 -4.44 9.25
N ILE A 31 -11.51 -4.17 8.27
CA ILE A 31 -11.60 -4.99 7.05
C ILE A 31 -10.27 -4.94 6.28
N MET A 32 -9.68 -3.74 6.13
CA MET A 32 -8.39 -3.55 5.45
C MET A 32 -7.26 -4.29 6.16
N TYR A 33 -7.24 -4.25 7.49
CA TYR A 33 -6.27 -4.99 8.29
C TYR A 33 -6.42 -6.49 8.10
N ASN A 34 -7.64 -7.03 8.23
CA ASN A 34 -7.91 -8.46 8.10
C ASN A 34 -7.56 -8.98 6.70
N GLN A 35 -7.95 -8.26 5.64
CA GLN A 35 -7.56 -8.61 4.27
C GLN A 35 -6.04 -8.59 4.08
N THR A 36 -5.37 -7.56 4.62
CA THR A 36 -3.92 -7.44 4.55
C THR A 36 -3.24 -8.59 5.29
N ALA A 37 -3.73 -8.99 6.46
CA ALA A 37 -3.20 -10.11 7.23
C ALA A 37 -3.24 -11.43 6.42
N PHE A 38 -4.40 -11.77 5.84
CA PHE A 38 -4.52 -12.99 5.03
C PHE A 38 -3.57 -13.00 3.83
N VAL A 39 -3.43 -11.87 3.15
CA VAL A 39 -2.57 -11.74 1.97
C VAL A 39 -1.10 -11.79 2.37
N MET A 40 -0.69 -11.04 3.38
CA MET A 40 0.71 -10.94 3.81
C MET A 40 1.23 -12.26 4.40
N ILE A 41 0.42 -13.00 5.17
CA ILE A 41 0.80 -14.33 5.66
C ILE A 41 1.17 -15.24 4.49
N LYS A 42 0.34 -15.27 3.44
CA LYS A 42 0.58 -16.10 2.25
C LYS A 42 1.70 -15.58 1.35
N ILE A 43 1.84 -14.26 1.19
CA ILE A 43 2.99 -13.68 0.49
C ILE A 43 4.28 -14.10 1.19
N LEU A 44 4.37 -13.91 2.50
CA LEU A 44 5.58 -14.22 3.24
C LEU A 44 5.95 -15.71 3.21
N GLU A 45 4.98 -16.63 3.06
CA GLU A 45 5.27 -18.07 2.88
C GLU A 45 6.08 -18.36 1.60
N ILE A 46 5.78 -17.67 0.48
CA ILE A 46 6.30 -18.01 -0.85
C ILE A 46 7.27 -16.98 -1.44
N TYR A 47 7.14 -15.71 -1.06
CA TYR A 47 7.95 -14.62 -1.56
C TYR A 47 9.20 -14.45 -0.70
N LYS A 48 10.36 -14.52 -1.34
CA LYS A 48 11.67 -14.46 -0.68
C LYS A 48 12.41 -13.14 -0.87
N GLY A 49 11.83 -12.16 -1.57
CA GLY A 49 12.53 -10.90 -1.87
C GLY A 49 12.81 -10.00 -0.66
N PHE A 50 12.34 -10.37 0.54
CA PHE A 50 12.75 -9.72 1.80
C PHE A 50 14.00 -10.36 2.44
N GLU A 51 14.41 -11.55 2.01
CA GLU A 51 15.59 -12.23 2.57
C GLU A 51 16.87 -11.46 2.20
N GLY A 52 17.72 -11.23 3.20
CA GLY A 52 18.99 -10.50 3.02
C GLY A 52 18.86 -8.97 3.04
N LEU A 53 17.65 -8.43 3.16
CA LEU A 53 17.45 -7.02 3.43
C LEU A 53 17.75 -6.72 4.90
N ASN A 54 18.31 -5.54 5.14
CA ASN A 54 18.50 -4.93 6.46
C ASN A 54 17.55 -3.75 6.68
N GLN A 55 16.99 -3.18 5.61
CA GLN A 55 16.05 -2.07 5.71
C GLN A 55 15.01 -2.08 4.59
N VAL A 56 13.75 -1.85 4.96
CA VAL A 56 12.62 -1.71 4.03
C VAL A 56 11.81 -0.47 4.37
N VAL A 57 11.38 0.26 3.35
CA VAL A 57 10.47 1.41 3.47
C VAL A 57 9.11 1.00 2.90
N ASP A 58 8.04 1.01 3.70
CA ASP A 58 6.66 0.84 3.22
C ASP A 58 6.04 2.22 2.99
N ILE A 59 5.66 2.50 1.74
CA ILE A 59 5.04 3.78 1.34
C ILE A 59 3.56 3.55 1.15
N GLY A 60 2.73 4.31 1.87
CA GLY A 60 1.27 4.22 1.74
C GLY A 60 0.68 2.91 2.28
N GLY A 61 1.34 2.31 3.28
CA GLY A 61 0.89 1.08 3.95
C GLY A 61 -0.39 1.22 4.80
N GLY A 62 -1.02 2.41 4.82
CA GLY A 62 -2.28 2.66 5.52
C GLY A 62 -2.12 2.83 7.04
N LEU A 63 -2.11 1.73 7.80
CA LEU A 63 -1.89 1.76 9.26
C LEU A 63 -0.61 1.00 9.65
N GLY A 64 0.36 0.93 8.74
CA GLY A 64 1.63 0.21 8.96
C GLY A 64 1.47 -1.31 9.14
N SER A 65 0.32 -1.88 8.78
CA SER A 65 0.00 -3.28 9.08
C SER A 65 0.85 -4.28 8.30
N ASN A 66 1.34 -3.95 7.10
CA ASN A 66 2.23 -4.85 6.34
C ASN A 66 3.56 -5.08 7.07
N LEU A 67 4.14 -3.98 7.58
CA LEU A 67 5.46 -4.00 8.18
C LEU A 67 5.47 -4.84 9.45
N SER A 68 4.38 -4.87 10.23
CA SER A 68 4.30 -5.74 11.41
C SER A 68 4.50 -7.21 11.05
N PHE A 69 3.94 -7.69 9.92
CA PHE A 69 4.17 -9.06 9.45
C PHE A 69 5.60 -9.28 8.95
N ILE A 70 6.17 -8.29 8.26
CA ILE A 70 7.55 -8.37 7.73
C ILE A 70 8.55 -8.43 8.89
N VAL A 71 8.50 -7.50 9.84
CA VAL A 71 9.44 -7.47 10.98
C VAL A 71 9.21 -8.64 11.93
N SER A 72 7.98 -9.15 12.05
CA SER A 72 7.72 -10.38 12.82
C SER A 72 8.42 -11.60 12.22
N LYS A 73 8.49 -11.69 10.88
CA LYS A 73 9.18 -12.78 10.18
C LYS A 73 10.68 -12.55 10.06
N TYR A 74 11.10 -11.30 9.90
CA TYR A 74 12.49 -10.89 9.69
C TYR A 74 12.89 -9.82 10.72
N PRO A 75 13.11 -10.20 12.00
CA PRO A 75 13.34 -9.23 13.09
C PRO A 75 14.61 -8.38 12.96
N HIS A 76 15.52 -8.75 12.06
CA HIS A 76 16.73 -7.98 11.75
C HIS A 76 16.48 -6.82 10.79
N ILE A 77 15.35 -6.83 10.06
CA ILE A 77 14.99 -5.75 9.15
C ILE A 77 14.56 -4.53 9.94
N LYS A 78 15.21 -3.40 9.70
CA LYS A 78 14.73 -2.09 10.11
C LYS A 78 13.63 -1.65 9.16
N ALA A 79 12.40 -1.51 9.65
CA ALA A 79 11.28 -1.08 8.82
C ALA A 79 10.97 0.40 9.04
N ILE A 80 10.73 1.13 7.95
CA ILE A 80 10.25 2.51 7.98
C ILE A 80 8.84 2.53 7.39
N TYR A 81 7.86 2.97 8.17
CA TYR A 81 6.55 3.30 7.66
C TYR A 81 6.52 4.77 7.24
N PHE A 82 6.28 5.05 5.96
CA PHE A 82 6.26 6.39 5.41
C PHE A 82 4.89 6.75 4.83
N ASP A 83 4.33 7.86 5.31
CA ASP A 83 3.03 8.39 4.89
C ASP A 83 2.96 9.90 5.18
N PHE A 84 1.83 10.53 4.85
CA PHE A 84 1.64 11.95 5.18
C PHE A 84 1.74 12.21 6.69
N PRO A 85 2.26 13.37 7.13
CA PRO A 85 2.44 13.67 8.55
C PRO A 85 1.18 13.50 9.41
N ASN A 86 0.01 13.87 8.88
CA ASN A 86 -1.28 13.69 9.56
C ASN A 86 -1.68 12.22 9.70
N VAL A 87 -1.31 11.36 8.76
CA VAL A 87 -1.56 9.90 8.86
C VAL A 87 -0.62 9.28 9.89
N ILE A 88 0.66 9.67 9.86
CA ILE A 88 1.68 9.17 10.79
C ILE A 88 1.38 9.54 12.25
N GLN A 89 0.82 10.73 12.49
CA GLN A 89 0.43 11.16 13.83
C GLN A 89 -0.57 10.21 14.50
N ASP A 90 -1.49 9.64 13.71
CA ASP A 90 -2.53 8.72 14.18
C ASP A 90 -2.13 7.24 14.03
N ALA A 91 -0.96 6.96 13.46
CA ALA A 91 -0.49 5.60 13.22
C ALA A 91 -0.11 4.90 14.54
N PRO A 92 -0.54 3.64 14.75
CA PRO A 92 -0.16 2.90 15.94
C PRO A 92 1.35 2.65 15.97
N SER A 93 1.94 2.72 17.16
CA SER A 93 3.33 2.33 17.36
C SER A 93 3.47 0.82 17.15
N CYS A 94 4.40 0.39 16.29
CA CYS A 94 4.70 -1.01 16.03
C CYS A 94 6.17 -1.29 16.38
N PRO A 95 6.46 -2.26 17.28
CA PRO A 95 7.84 -2.62 17.60
C PRO A 95 8.63 -3.02 16.35
N GLY A 96 9.83 -2.44 16.18
CA GLY A 96 10.69 -2.68 15.01
C GLY A 96 10.34 -1.83 13.77
N VAL A 97 9.35 -0.94 13.88
CA VAL A 97 8.94 -0.01 12.82
C VAL A 97 9.15 1.43 13.27
N GLU A 98 9.80 2.22 12.42
CA GLU A 98 9.95 3.67 12.58
C GLU A 98 8.91 4.39 11.72
N ASN A 99 8.12 5.28 12.32
CA ASN A 99 7.11 6.06 11.61
C ASN A 99 7.72 7.40 11.16
N VAL A 100 7.69 7.69 9.86
CA VAL A 100 8.27 8.90 9.26
C VAL A 100 7.21 9.62 8.43
N GLY A 101 6.93 10.87 8.78
CA GLY A 101 5.99 11.72 8.04
C GLY A 101 6.66 12.49 6.90
N GLY A 102 6.03 12.53 5.73
CA GLY A 102 6.50 13.33 4.59
C GLY A 102 5.58 13.25 3.37
N ASP A 103 6.06 13.72 2.23
CA ASP A 103 5.34 13.67 0.96
C ASP A 103 6.15 12.87 -0.07
N MET A 104 5.63 11.72 -0.50
CA MET A 104 6.32 10.83 -1.45
C MET A 104 6.54 11.44 -2.83
N PHE A 105 5.83 12.52 -3.17
CA PHE A 105 6.02 13.26 -4.42
C PHE A 105 7.16 14.28 -4.32
N VAL A 106 7.63 14.58 -3.11
CA VAL A 106 8.77 15.46 -2.85
C VAL A 106 10.01 14.63 -2.57
N GLU A 107 9.95 13.76 -1.56
CA GLU A 107 11.07 12.92 -1.14
C GLU A 107 10.56 11.67 -0.42
N ILE A 108 11.30 10.57 -0.55
CA ILE A 108 11.04 9.33 0.17
C ILE A 108 12.28 8.93 0.98
N PRO A 109 12.12 8.29 2.16
CA PRO A 109 13.25 7.79 2.92
C PRO A 109 14.11 6.82 2.11
N THR A 110 15.42 6.85 2.33
CA THR A 110 16.33 5.88 1.73
C THR A 110 16.15 4.51 2.40
N GLY A 111 16.14 3.45 1.59
CA GLY A 111 16.13 2.06 2.05
C GLY A 111 16.64 1.12 0.98
N GLN A 112 16.95 -0.12 1.35
CA GLN A 112 17.43 -1.13 0.41
C GLN A 112 16.31 -1.64 -0.51
N ALA A 113 15.07 -1.62 -0.02
CA ALA A 113 13.88 -1.87 -0.83
C ALA A 113 12.75 -0.93 -0.42
N ILE A 114 11.92 -0.59 -1.40
CA ILE A 114 10.65 0.10 -1.20
C ILE A 114 9.54 -0.92 -1.42
N PHE A 115 8.66 -1.04 -0.43
CA PHE A 115 7.44 -1.83 -0.50
C PHE A 115 6.26 -0.88 -0.70
N MET A 116 5.37 -1.24 -1.62
CA MET A 116 4.12 -0.52 -1.87
C MET A 116 3.02 -1.53 -2.11
N LYS A 117 1.99 -1.50 -1.27
CA LYS A 117 0.76 -2.29 -1.45
C LYS A 117 -0.35 -1.38 -1.96
N ASN A 118 -1.20 -1.89 -2.85
CA ASN A 118 -2.37 -1.19 -3.38
C ASN A 118 -2.06 0.09 -4.19
N LEU A 119 -1.25 -0.02 -5.24
CA LEU A 119 -1.08 1.01 -6.30
C LEU A 119 -2.38 1.32 -7.10
N HIS A 120 -3.51 0.78 -6.67
CA HIS A 120 -4.85 0.99 -7.20
C HIS A 120 -5.81 1.27 -6.05
N SER A 121 -6.80 2.13 -6.25
CA SER A 121 -7.88 2.24 -5.27
C SER A 121 -8.74 0.98 -5.29
N GLU A 122 -9.07 0.45 -4.12
CA GLU A 122 -9.99 -0.68 -4.01
C GLU A 122 -11.35 -0.35 -4.66
N GLY A 123 -11.92 -1.32 -5.38
CA GLY A 123 -13.18 -1.17 -6.10
C GLY A 123 -13.07 -0.61 -7.53
N SER A 124 -11.86 -0.33 -8.00
CA SER A 124 -11.60 -0.07 -9.42
C SER A 124 -11.71 -1.37 -10.22
N ARG A 125 -12.27 -1.35 -11.43
CA ARG A 125 -12.16 -2.46 -12.38
C ARG A 125 -11.14 -2.08 -13.46
N VAL A 126 -10.48 -3.05 -14.08
CA VAL A 126 -9.60 -2.81 -15.24
C VAL A 126 -10.31 -1.92 -16.27
N GLY A 127 -9.70 -0.77 -16.56
CA GLY A 127 -10.22 0.20 -17.53
C GLY A 127 -11.46 0.98 -17.10
N VAL A 128 -11.99 0.80 -15.89
CA VAL A 128 -13.14 1.56 -15.36
C VAL A 128 -12.66 2.52 -14.27
N PRO A 129 -12.80 3.84 -14.46
CA PRO A 129 -12.44 4.83 -13.45
C PRO A 129 -13.22 4.62 -12.16
N SER A 130 -12.53 4.70 -11.02
CA SER A 130 -13.18 4.66 -9.71
C SER A 130 -14.00 5.94 -9.47
N PRO A 131 -15.31 5.85 -9.20
CA PRO A 131 -16.11 7.02 -8.87
C PRO A 131 -15.70 7.69 -7.54
N ALA A 132 -15.09 6.92 -6.64
CA ALA A 132 -14.63 7.40 -5.34
C ALA A 132 -13.20 7.98 -5.40
N PHE A 133 -12.40 7.59 -6.40
CA PHE A 133 -11.00 8.01 -6.52
C PHE A 133 -10.73 8.43 -7.98
N PRO A 134 -10.91 9.72 -8.30
CA PRO A 134 -10.68 10.23 -9.66
C PRO A 134 -9.28 9.88 -10.15
N GLY A 135 -9.18 9.26 -11.32
CA GLY A 135 -7.90 8.83 -11.93
C GLY A 135 -7.40 7.46 -11.47
N ALA A 136 -8.00 6.84 -10.46
CA ALA A 136 -7.67 5.47 -10.08
C ALA A 136 -8.32 4.46 -11.05
N LYS A 137 -7.48 3.56 -11.55
CA LYS A 137 -7.87 2.43 -12.39
C LYS A 137 -6.97 1.24 -12.09
N GLU A 138 -7.49 0.02 -12.19
CA GLU A 138 -6.64 -1.16 -12.29
C GLU A 138 -5.90 -1.12 -13.63
N ARG A 139 -4.63 -1.57 -13.61
CA ARG A 139 -3.76 -1.52 -14.79
C ARG A 139 -3.41 -2.91 -15.28
N THR A 140 -3.20 -3.02 -16.58
CA THR A 140 -2.63 -4.24 -17.16
C THR A 140 -1.15 -4.35 -16.84
N LYS A 141 -0.58 -5.54 -17.09
CA LYS A 141 0.86 -5.79 -16.97
C LYS A 141 1.70 -4.87 -17.85
N GLU A 142 1.22 -4.59 -19.06
CA GLU A 142 1.89 -3.72 -20.04
C GLU A 142 1.89 -2.27 -19.57
N GLU A 143 0.79 -1.80 -18.99
CA GLU A 143 0.72 -0.46 -18.40
C GLU A 143 1.67 -0.32 -17.20
N PHE A 144 1.77 -1.34 -16.35
CA PHE A 144 2.75 -1.34 -15.25
C PHE A 144 4.19 -1.33 -15.75
N ARG A 145 4.51 -2.08 -16.80
CA ARG A 145 5.83 -2.05 -17.43
C ARG A 145 6.16 -0.69 -18.02
N ALA A 146 5.20 -0.06 -18.69
CA ALA A 146 5.37 1.28 -19.24
C ALA A 146 5.64 2.31 -18.14
N LEU A 147 4.91 2.24 -17.01
CA LEU A 147 5.14 3.11 -15.85
C LEU A 147 6.51 2.89 -15.22
N ALA A 148 6.92 1.62 -15.03
CA ALA A 148 8.23 1.30 -14.47
C ALA A 148 9.36 1.83 -15.37
N ALA A 149 9.26 1.62 -16.69
CA ALA A 149 10.24 2.14 -17.65
C ALA A 149 10.29 3.67 -17.64
N ALA A 150 9.13 4.35 -17.61
CA ALA A 150 9.06 5.81 -17.54
C ALA A 150 9.64 6.38 -16.23
N ALA A 151 9.52 5.64 -15.13
CA ALA A 151 10.14 5.98 -13.84
C ALA A 151 11.64 5.61 -13.76
N GLY A 152 12.23 5.09 -14.84
CA GLY A 152 13.67 4.81 -14.94
C GLY A 152 14.10 3.45 -14.38
N PHE A 153 13.17 2.51 -14.16
CA PHE A 153 13.51 1.13 -13.80
C PHE A 153 13.94 0.34 -15.04
N SER A 154 15.02 -0.44 -14.91
CA SER A 154 15.55 -1.26 -16.00
C SER A 154 14.77 -2.56 -16.20
N SER A 155 14.10 -3.07 -15.16
CA SER A 155 13.30 -4.29 -15.28
C SER A 155 12.09 -4.36 -14.34
N LEU A 156 11.06 -5.07 -14.80
CA LEU A 156 9.88 -5.45 -14.04
C LEU A 156 9.72 -6.97 -14.09
N LYS A 157 9.81 -7.63 -12.93
CA LYS A 157 9.59 -9.07 -12.77
C LYS A 157 8.26 -9.32 -12.07
N ILE A 158 7.50 -10.30 -12.57
CA ILE A 158 6.33 -10.83 -11.86
C ILE A 158 6.82 -12.02 -11.05
N VAL A 159 6.69 -11.94 -9.73
CA VAL A 159 7.29 -12.94 -8.84
C VAL A 159 6.28 -14.01 -8.46
N CYS A 160 5.13 -13.59 -7.92
CA CYS A 160 4.08 -14.52 -7.51
C CYS A 160 2.70 -13.85 -7.54
N ARG A 161 1.67 -14.68 -7.40
CA ARG A 161 0.29 -14.26 -7.22
C ARG A 161 -0.28 -14.94 -5.99
N VAL A 162 -0.91 -14.15 -5.12
CA VAL A 162 -1.59 -14.61 -3.91
C VAL A 162 -3.01 -14.07 -3.96
N TYR A 163 -4.01 -14.95 -4.08
CA TYR A 163 -5.41 -14.57 -4.33
C TYR A 163 -5.56 -13.68 -5.58
N CYS A 164 -6.07 -12.45 -5.43
CA CYS A 164 -6.15 -11.43 -6.46
C CYS A 164 -4.94 -10.49 -6.52
N TYR A 165 -3.95 -10.66 -5.63
CA TYR A 165 -2.77 -9.80 -5.54
C TYR A 165 -1.60 -10.37 -6.33
N TRP A 166 -0.91 -9.51 -7.06
CA TRP A 166 0.31 -9.82 -7.78
C TRP A 166 1.49 -9.10 -7.12
N VAL A 167 2.59 -9.83 -6.91
CA VAL A 167 3.85 -9.26 -6.44
C VAL A 167 4.74 -9.00 -7.63
N PHE A 168 5.12 -7.74 -7.78
CA PHE A 168 6.05 -7.27 -8.80
C PHE A 168 7.33 -6.77 -8.13
N GLU A 169 8.47 -7.05 -8.75
CA GLU A 169 9.74 -6.43 -8.40
C GLU A 169 10.18 -5.49 -9.52
N LEU A 170 10.48 -4.25 -9.15
CA LEU A 170 11.07 -3.25 -10.03
C LEU A 170 12.54 -3.08 -9.63
N HIS A 171 13.45 -3.30 -10.58
CA HIS A 171 14.88 -3.16 -10.36
C HIS A 171 15.40 -1.95 -11.14
N LYS A 172 16.28 -1.16 -10.51
CA LYS A 172 17.04 -0.11 -11.18
C LYS A 172 18.18 -0.75 -11.97
#